data_AF-G0TU01-F1
#
_entry.id   AF-G0TU01-F1
#
_cell.length_a   1.000
_cell.length_b   1.000
_cell.length_c   1.000
_cell.angle_alpha   90.00
_cell.angle_beta   90.00
_cell.angle_gamma   90.00
#
_symmetry.space_group_name_H-M   'P 1'
#
loop_
_entity.id
_entity.type
_entity.pdbx_description
1 polymer ?
#
loop_
_entity_poly.entity_id
_entity_poly.type
_entity_poly.pdbx_seq_one_letter_code
_entity_poly.pdbx_strand_id
1 'polypeptide(L)'
;MFGGGEEYFKQPPSIDRDTLRHFALFCTRLRAVEKPGKKTVNECAQLAREVGNSEIAFELVIGALFRHIKSWTGAKQLACWYVLDKLCKEDRDKYGYAAGKYILDVGRDYIPYEDPVLGPKYESLVEHWEGVFPRHVVDAIWLAKKDRLWALSHPEDVLKQQEEEERQWKEEEMALEDVDGLNDYGQPCMDYLQGRCFWGDACRLYHPPGEEGSLPHECRLGDWKCFACGAINRHFQRRCSNCVRERPQYKKGRKPNAEEAALSSPDPAVVAVMRHQFGYDPNITEDAVAHWKARWSVCSLETYLEERRAAYRVRILGKPPASDLEERVQTQKNYPDVDVGPADDAPEYEHTQGRASAFSLVPSGTHPVSAVALLAQTIVERGVRDPTVPQALHELGQYIKQVATSSN
;
A
#
# COMPACT_ATOMS: atom_id res chain seq x y z
N MET A 1 -32.60 6.43 0.94
CA MET A 1 -32.04 7.58 0.20
C MET A 1 -30.53 7.49 0.34
N PHE A 2 -29.85 6.92 -0.65
CA PHE A 2 -28.39 6.77 -0.64
C PHE A 2 -27.78 8.12 -1.00
N GLY A 3 -26.98 8.67 -0.09
CA GLY A 3 -26.35 9.98 -0.20
C GLY A 3 -25.48 10.08 -1.44
N GLY A 4 -25.90 10.93 -2.38
CA GLY A 4 -25.06 11.39 -3.46
C GLY A 4 -23.94 12.25 -2.88
N GLY A 5 -22.71 12.04 -3.35
CA GLY A 5 -21.50 12.78 -2.96
C GLY A 5 -21.48 14.28 -3.28
N GLU A 6 -22.63 14.95 -3.39
CA GLU A 6 -22.74 16.41 -3.46
C GLU A 6 -22.31 17.09 -2.14
N GLU A 7 -22.23 16.34 -1.04
CA GLU A 7 -21.82 16.86 0.27
C GLU A 7 -20.34 17.27 0.34
N TYR A 8 -19.48 16.71 -0.51
CA TYR A 8 -18.03 16.96 -0.52
C TYR A 8 -17.60 18.21 -1.33
N PHE A 9 -18.53 18.86 -2.04
CA PHE A 9 -18.27 20.05 -2.85
C PHE A 9 -18.94 21.31 -2.31
N LYS A 10 -19.51 21.27 -1.10
CA LYS A 10 -19.93 22.50 -0.42
C LYS A 10 -18.68 23.30 -0.10
N GLN A 11 -18.65 24.58 -0.49
CA GLN A 11 -17.67 25.51 0.07
C GLN A 11 -17.72 25.35 1.59
N PRO A 12 -16.57 25.14 2.27
CA PRO A 12 -16.58 24.96 3.72
C PRO A 12 -17.32 26.16 4.32
N PRO A 13 -18.26 25.93 5.24
CA PRO A 13 -19.05 27.02 5.78
C PRO A 13 -18.12 28.07 6.36
N SER A 14 -18.39 29.35 6.07
CA SER A 14 -17.58 30.43 6.62
C SER A 14 -17.73 30.45 8.13
N ILE A 15 -16.68 30.08 8.85
CA ILE A 15 -16.63 30.16 10.32
C ILE A 15 -15.99 31.50 10.68
N ASP A 16 -16.66 32.26 11.53
CA ASP A 16 -16.12 33.54 11.98
C ASP A 16 -14.88 33.35 12.88
N ARG A 17 -14.05 34.39 12.93
CA ARG A 17 -12.77 34.36 13.63
C ARG A 17 -12.93 34.17 15.14
N ASP A 18 -14.01 34.66 15.74
CA ASP A 18 -14.24 34.55 17.18
C ASP A 18 -14.63 33.12 17.55
N THR A 19 -15.51 32.45 16.78
CA THR A 19 -15.81 31.02 16.92
C THR A 19 -14.54 30.19 16.87
N LEU A 20 -13.66 30.43 15.88
CA LEU A 20 -12.38 29.71 15.77
C LEU A 20 -11.43 29.99 16.95
N ARG A 21 -11.42 31.22 17.48
CA ARG A 21 -10.61 31.58 18.65
C ARG A 21 -11.07 30.82 19.90
N HIS A 22 -12.36 30.82 20.20
CA HIS A 22 -12.91 30.09 21.35
C HIS A 22 -12.77 28.57 21.16
N PHE A 23 -12.95 28.06 19.93
CA PHE A 23 -12.68 26.66 19.60
C PHE A 23 -11.23 26.27 19.90
N ALA A 24 -10.25 27.10 19.53
CA ALA A 24 -8.85 26.86 19.85
C ALA A 24 -8.57 26.83 21.37
N LEU A 25 -9.24 27.69 22.15
CA LEU A 25 -9.16 27.66 23.62
C LEU A 25 -9.73 26.36 24.19
N PHE A 26 -10.91 25.94 23.72
CA PHE A 26 -11.51 24.67 24.08
C PHE A 26 -10.58 23.49 23.77
N CYS A 27 -10.06 23.39 22.54
CA CYS A 27 -9.12 22.32 22.15
C CYS A 27 -7.83 22.32 22.98
N THR A 28 -7.32 23.50 23.35
CA THR A 28 -6.13 23.63 24.20
C THR A 28 -6.40 23.11 25.60
N ARG A 29 -7.54 23.51 26.21
CA ARG A 29 -7.94 23.01 27.52
C ARG A 29 -8.17 21.50 27.51
N LEU A 30 -8.83 20.98 26.48
CA LEU A 30 -9.14 19.56 26.32
C LEU A 30 -7.88 18.71 26.20
N ARG A 31 -6.86 19.17 25.44
CA ARG A 31 -5.56 18.48 25.32
C ARG A 31 -4.78 18.38 26.63
N ALA A 32 -4.94 19.37 27.50
CA ALA A 32 -4.34 19.42 28.83
C ALA A 32 -5.09 18.58 29.90
N VAL A 33 -6.22 17.96 29.56
CA VAL A 33 -6.91 17.05 30.48
C VAL A 33 -6.15 15.72 30.56
N GLU A 34 -5.86 15.26 31.78
CA GLU A 34 -5.25 13.95 32.01
C GLU A 34 -6.25 12.93 32.59
N LYS A 35 -7.14 13.39 33.46
CA LYS A 35 -8.11 12.55 34.16
C LYS A 35 -9.46 13.26 34.34
N PRO A 36 -10.56 12.51 34.47
CA PRO A 36 -11.87 13.10 34.71
C PRO A 36 -11.92 13.73 36.11
N GLY A 37 -12.42 14.95 36.19
CA GLY A 37 -12.67 15.64 37.46
C GLY A 37 -13.77 16.68 37.28
N LYS A 38 -14.64 16.85 38.28
CA LYS A 38 -15.81 17.73 38.20
C LYS A 38 -15.46 19.15 37.72
N LYS A 39 -14.39 19.73 38.28
CA LYS A 39 -13.86 21.05 37.87
C LYS A 39 -13.44 21.05 36.40
N THR A 40 -12.65 20.05 35.99
CA THR A 40 -12.14 19.93 34.61
C THR A 40 -13.25 19.73 33.58
N VAL A 41 -14.23 18.88 33.89
CA VAL A 41 -15.38 18.62 33.02
C VAL A 41 -16.23 19.89 32.87
N ASN A 42 -16.49 20.60 33.98
CA ASN A 42 -17.23 21.86 33.97
C ASN A 42 -16.50 22.95 33.17
N GLU A 43 -15.19 23.11 33.36
CA GLU A 43 -14.37 24.07 32.60
C GLU A 43 -14.40 23.77 31.10
N CYS A 44 -14.22 22.51 30.70
CA CYS A 44 -14.26 22.13 29.29
C CYS A 44 -15.65 22.34 28.68
N ALA A 45 -16.71 21.98 29.40
CA ALA A 45 -18.08 22.20 28.94
C ALA A 45 -18.42 23.70 28.83
N GLN A 46 -17.91 24.53 29.75
CA GLN A 46 -18.08 25.98 29.67
C GLN A 46 -17.37 26.56 28.43
N LEU A 47 -16.11 26.20 28.20
CA LEU A 47 -15.36 26.62 27.01
C LEU A 47 -16.01 26.13 25.71
N ALA A 48 -16.57 24.92 25.71
CA ALA A 48 -17.31 24.38 24.57
C ALA A 48 -18.55 25.23 24.21
N ARG A 49 -19.24 25.78 25.21
CA ARG A 49 -20.38 26.69 25.00
C ARG A 49 -19.95 28.06 24.49
N GLU A 50 -18.78 28.52 24.91
CA GLU A 50 -18.20 29.78 24.44
C GLU A 50 -17.76 29.72 22.96
N VAL A 51 -17.66 28.51 22.37
CA VAL A 51 -17.38 28.36 20.93
C VAL A 51 -18.46 29.01 20.09
N GLY A 52 -19.73 28.90 20.48
CA GLY A 52 -20.84 29.52 19.78
C GLY A 52 -22.14 28.74 19.91
N ASN A 53 -23.23 29.34 19.42
CA ASN A 53 -24.58 28.77 19.48
C ASN A 53 -25.14 28.50 18.07
N SER A 54 -24.30 28.00 17.16
CA SER A 54 -24.66 27.63 15.79
C SER A 54 -24.43 26.13 15.56
N GLU A 55 -25.11 25.54 14.57
CA GLU A 55 -24.94 24.11 14.25
C GLU A 55 -23.46 23.75 13.99
N ILE A 56 -22.75 24.61 13.24
CA ILE A 56 -21.33 24.43 12.94
C ILE A 56 -20.47 24.47 14.22
N ALA A 57 -20.77 25.37 15.17
CA ALA A 57 -20.05 25.43 16.44
C ALA A 57 -20.23 24.14 17.26
N PHE A 58 -21.45 23.59 17.29
CA PHE A 58 -21.73 22.32 17.94
C PHE A 58 -20.98 21.17 17.25
N GLU A 59 -21.00 21.10 15.91
CA GLU A 59 -20.29 20.09 15.15
C GLU A 59 -18.76 20.15 15.34
N LEU A 60 -18.17 21.35 15.45
CA LEU A 60 -16.75 21.51 15.76
C LEU A 60 -16.39 20.92 17.13
N VAL A 61 -17.17 21.25 18.16
CA VAL A 61 -16.95 20.75 19.53
C VAL A 61 -17.10 19.23 19.57
N ILE A 62 -18.20 18.70 19.02
CA ILE A 62 -18.48 17.26 18.96
C ILE A 62 -17.41 16.53 18.16
N GLY A 63 -17.02 17.06 17.00
CA GLY A 63 -15.97 16.50 16.16
C GLY A 63 -14.61 16.44 16.86
N ALA A 64 -14.25 17.47 17.63
CA ALA A 64 -13.03 17.47 18.43
C ALA A 64 -13.07 16.41 19.56
N LEU A 65 -14.19 16.29 20.27
CA LEU A 65 -14.39 15.26 21.30
C LEU A 65 -14.29 13.86 20.70
N PHE A 66 -15.00 13.59 19.61
CA PHE A 66 -14.95 12.27 18.96
C PHE A 66 -13.57 11.95 18.38
N ARG A 67 -12.87 12.92 17.79
CA ARG A 67 -11.49 12.72 17.36
C ARG A 67 -10.61 12.23 18.52
N HIS A 68 -10.72 12.88 19.68
CA HIS A 68 -9.93 12.50 20.84
C HIS A 68 -10.36 11.15 21.43
N ILE A 69 -11.67 10.88 21.53
CA ILE A 69 -12.22 9.58 21.92
C ILE A 69 -11.67 8.45 21.04
N LYS A 70 -11.59 8.66 19.73
CA LYS A 70 -11.07 7.65 18.78
C LYS A 70 -9.56 7.40 18.90
N SER A 71 -8.82 8.35 19.45
CA SER A 71 -7.34 8.34 19.46
C SER A 71 -6.70 8.16 20.83
N TRP A 72 -7.44 8.41 21.91
CA TRP A 72 -6.95 8.35 23.28
C TRP A 72 -7.53 7.14 24.00
N THR A 73 -6.86 6.72 25.08
CA THR A 73 -7.26 5.57 25.91
C THR A 73 -7.26 5.95 27.40
N GLY A 74 -7.82 5.07 28.23
CA GLY A 74 -7.79 5.21 29.69
C GLY A 74 -8.56 6.42 30.23
N ALA A 75 -8.07 6.98 31.34
CA ALA A 75 -8.73 8.08 32.04
C ALA A 75 -8.89 9.35 31.18
N LYS A 76 -7.97 9.58 30.24
CA LYS A 76 -8.02 10.73 29.34
C LYS A 76 -9.18 10.62 28.35
N GLN A 77 -9.42 9.42 27.82
CA GLN A 77 -10.57 9.12 26.98
C GLN A 77 -11.88 9.27 27.77
N LEU A 78 -11.94 8.70 28.97
CA LEU A 78 -13.11 8.81 29.86
C LEU A 78 -13.47 10.27 30.17
N ALA A 79 -12.49 11.16 30.32
CA ALA A 79 -12.73 12.57 30.52
C ALA A 79 -13.44 13.23 29.32
N CYS A 80 -13.10 12.84 28.08
CA CYS A 80 -13.79 13.31 26.89
C CYS A 80 -15.24 12.83 26.85
N TRP A 81 -15.48 11.58 27.22
CA TRP A 81 -16.83 11.02 27.35
C TRP A 81 -17.67 11.77 28.40
N TYR A 82 -17.11 12.15 29.55
CA TYR A 82 -17.82 12.96 30.54
C TYR A 82 -18.08 14.41 30.12
N VAL A 83 -17.19 15.02 29.33
CA VAL A 83 -17.45 16.34 28.75
C VAL A 83 -18.61 16.24 27.75
N LEU A 84 -18.60 15.23 26.88
CA LEU A 84 -19.69 14.96 25.95
C LEU A 84 -21.02 14.72 26.68
N ASP A 85 -21.01 13.85 27.69
CA ASP A 85 -22.18 13.52 28.51
C ASP A 85 -22.81 14.77 29.13
N LYS A 86 -21.98 15.63 29.75
CA LYS A 86 -22.45 16.87 30.36
C LYS A 86 -23.10 17.81 29.35
N LEU A 87 -22.46 18.01 28.18
CA LEU A 87 -23.00 18.86 27.12
C LEU A 87 -24.32 18.33 26.58
N CYS A 88 -24.41 17.01 26.33
CA CYS A 88 -25.61 16.40 25.77
C CYS A 88 -26.78 16.36 26.77
N LYS A 89 -26.51 16.29 28.08
CA LYS A 89 -27.55 16.35 29.13
C LYS A 89 -28.11 17.75 29.34
N GLU A 90 -27.24 18.76 29.38
CA GLU A 90 -27.64 20.14 29.69
C GLU A 90 -28.22 20.86 28.46
N ASP A 91 -27.80 20.51 27.24
CA ASP A 91 -28.16 21.18 25.98
C ASP A 91 -28.49 20.12 24.90
N ARG A 92 -29.50 19.27 25.19
CA ARG A 92 -29.86 18.08 24.39
C ARG A 92 -30.26 18.40 22.96
N ASP A 93 -31.02 19.47 22.74
CA ASP A 93 -31.47 19.96 21.44
C ASP A 93 -30.32 20.47 20.56
N LYS A 94 -29.16 20.74 21.16
CA LYS A 94 -27.96 21.25 20.49
C LYS A 94 -26.90 20.18 20.36
N TYR A 95 -26.09 20.00 21.41
CA TYR A 95 -24.96 19.07 21.39
C TYR A 95 -25.44 17.62 21.34
N GLY A 96 -26.57 17.30 21.99
CA GLY A 96 -27.17 15.97 21.90
C GLY A 96 -27.62 15.63 20.48
N TYR A 97 -28.25 16.58 19.78
CA TYR A 97 -28.63 16.42 18.38
C TYR A 97 -27.42 16.25 17.45
N ALA A 98 -26.39 17.10 17.60
CA ALA A 98 -25.15 17.02 16.82
C ALA A 98 -24.38 15.72 17.07
N ALA A 99 -24.25 15.30 18.33
CA ALA A 99 -23.63 14.03 18.71
C ALA A 99 -24.44 12.83 18.23
N GLY A 100 -25.78 12.92 18.25
CA GLY A 100 -26.70 11.86 17.85
C GLY A 100 -26.45 11.32 16.43
N LYS A 101 -25.95 12.16 15.51
CA LYS A 101 -25.57 11.77 14.14
C LYS A 101 -24.46 10.70 14.10
N TYR A 102 -23.60 10.63 15.13
CA TYR A 102 -22.40 9.79 15.13
C TYR A 102 -22.25 8.89 16.37
N ILE A 103 -23.05 9.12 17.42
CA ILE A 103 -22.87 8.49 18.72
C ILE A 103 -23.02 6.97 18.67
N LEU A 104 -23.84 6.45 17.76
CA LEU A 104 -24.01 5.01 17.57
C LEU A 104 -22.67 4.38 17.15
N ASP A 105 -22.09 4.84 16.05
CA ASP A 105 -20.84 4.29 15.51
C ASP A 105 -19.68 4.49 16.50
N VAL A 106 -19.56 5.70 17.06
CA VAL A 106 -18.46 6.00 17.99
C VAL A 106 -18.63 5.27 19.32
N GLY A 107 -19.85 5.16 19.84
CA GLY A 107 -20.15 4.45 21.08
C GLY A 107 -19.91 2.94 20.95
N ARG A 108 -20.34 2.35 19.83
CA ARG A 108 -20.13 0.94 19.50
C ARG A 108 -18.65 0.57 19.48
N ASP A 109 -17.85 1.38 18.77
CA ASP A 109 -16.48 1.00 18.41
C ASP A 109 -15.43 1.48 19.43
N TYR A 110 -15.69 2.55 20.19
CA TYR A 110 -14.66 3.21 20.99
C TYR A 110 -14.93 3.28 22.50
N ILE A 111 -16.02 2.69 23.01
CA ILE A 111 -16.19 2.50 24.46
C ILE A 111 -15.49 1.20 24.87
N PRO A 112 -14.40 1.25 25.68
CA PRO A 112 -13.64 0.06 26.05
C PRO A 112 -14.27 -0.61 27.29
N TYR A 113 -15.35 -1.36 27.09
CA TYR A 113 -16.03 -2.10 28.16
C TYR A 113 -15.14 -3.18 28.79
N GLU A 114 -14.15 -3.64 28.04
CA GLU A 114 -13.16 -4.63 28.45
C GLU A 114 -12.16 -4.16 29.50
N ASP A 115 -12.05 -2.85 29.74
CA ASP A 115 -11.17 -2.33 30.79
C ASP A 115 -11.73 -2.71 32.18
N PRO A 116 -10.99 -3.48 33.00
CA PRO A 116 -11.51 -3.98 34.27
C PRO A 116 -11.75 -2.87 35.31
N VAL A 117 -11.10 -1.71 35.17
CA VAL A 117 -11.17 -0.60 36.11
C VAL A 117 -12.13 0.50 35.62
N LEU A 118 -12.10 0.80 34.32
CA LEU A 118 -12.89 1.87 33.72
C LEU A 118 -14.19 1.38 33.09
N GLY A 119 -14.30 0.10 32.71
CA GLY A 119 -15.49 -0.52 32.13
C GLY A 119 -16.77 -0.19 32.91
N PRO A 120 -16.83 -0.41 34.24
CA PRO A 120 -18.02 -0.07 35.03
C PRO A 120 -18.40 1.42 34.99
N LYS A 121 -17.43 2.32 34.79
CA LYS A 121 -17.69 3.77 34.65
C LYS A 121 -18.31 4.11 33.29
N TYR A 122 -17.93 3.39 32.24
CA TYR A 122 -18.55 3.51 30.93
C TYR A 122 -19.97 2.93 30.92
N GLU A 123 -20.19 1.82 31.62
CA GLU A 123 -21.53 1.25 31.78
C GLU A 123 -22.48 2.23 32.46
N SER A 124 -22.07 2.78 33.61
CA SER A 124 -22.86 3.81 34.30
C SER A 124 -23.09 5.03 33.42
N LEU A 125 -22.12 5.44 32.60
CA LEU A 125 -22.29 6.53 31.65
C LEU A 125 -23.39 6.25 30.61
N VAL A 126 -23.37 5.08 29.98
CA VAL A 126 -24.34 4.70 28.94
C VAL A 126 -25.73 4.44 29.52
N GLU A 127 -25.82 3.94 30.76
CA GLU A 127 -27.11 3.79 31.47
C GLU A 127 -27.85 5.13 31.60
N HIS A 128 -27.12 6.23 31.87
CA HIS A 128 -27.72 7.56 31.93
C HIS A 128 -28.12 8.15 30.57
N TRP A 129 -27.78 7.49 29.45
CA TRP A 129 -28.07 7.99 28.11
C TRP A 129 -29.45 7.61 27.58
N GLU A 130 -30.19 6.73 28.26
CA GLU A 130 -31.58 6.40 27.90
C GLU A 130 -32.49 7.64 27.84
N GLY A 131 -32.20 8.67 28.63
CA GLY A 131 -32.89 9.97 28.61
C GLY A 131 -32.29 11.02 27.66
N VAL A 132 -31.14 10.75 27.04
CA VAL A 132 -30.36 11.70 26.24
C VAL A 132 -30.43 11.35 24.75
N PHE A 133 -30.20 10.09 24.40
CA PHE A 133 -30.23 9.60 23.02
C PHE A 133 -31.46 8.71 22.77
N PRO A 134 -31.84 8.48 21.51
CA PRO A 134 -32.93 7.56 21.20
C PRO A 134 -32.65 6.14 21.72
N ARG A 135 -33.67 5.46 22.22
CA ARG A 135 -33.55 4.13 22.82
C ARG A 135 -32.86 3.11 21.91
N HIS A 136 -33.21 3.08 20.63
CA HIS A 136 -32.59 2.16 19.66
C HIS A 136 -31.07 2.35 19.52
N VAL A 137 -30.57 3.58 19.73
CA VAL A 137 -29.13 3.87 19.71
C VAL A 137 -28.46 3.30 20.96
N VAL A 138 -29.05 3.53 22.13
CA VAL A 138 -28.53 3.02 23.41
C VAL A 138 -28.56 1.49 23.45
N ASP A 139 -29.65 0.88 23.00
CA ASP A 139 -29.79 -0.58 22.90
C ASP A 139 -28.73 -1.19 21.97
N ALA A 140 -28.44 -0.55 20.84
CA ALA A 140 -27.41 -1.01 19.92
C ALA A 140 -25.99 -0.89 20.52
N ILE A 141 -25.71 0.16 21.30
CA ILE A 141 -24.45 0.27 22.06
C ILE A 141 -24.34 -0.85 23.10
N TRP A 142 -25.44 -1.21 23.77
CA TRP A 142 -25.45 -2.34 24.71
C TRP A 142 -25.27 -3.70 24.04
N LEU A 143 -25.82 -3.91 22.84
CA LEU A 143 -25.56 -5.11 22.05
C LEU A 143 -24.08 -5.20 21.69
N ALA A 144 -23.48 -4.09 21.25
CA ALA A 144 -22.06 -4.02 20.93
C ALA A 144 -21.15 -4.38 22.11
N LYS A 145 -21.51 -3.95 23.32
CA LYS A 145 -20.82 -4.39 24.55
C LYS A 145 -20.81 -5.91 24.66
N LYS A 146 -21.96 -6.56 24.48
CA LYS A 146 -22.07 -8.02 24.58
C LYS A 146 -21.18 -8.69 23.54
N ASP A 147 -21.23 -8.21 22.30
CA ASP A 147 -20.44 -8.76 21.20
C ASP A 147 -18.93 -8.62 21.47
N ARG A 148 -18.48 -7.47 21.98
CA ARG A 148 -17.06 -7.23 22.34
C ARG A 148 -16.58 -8.11 23.49
N LEU A 149 -17.38 -8.23 24.55
CA LEU A 149 -17.03 -9.09 25.69
C LEU A 149 -17.08 -10.58 25.30
N TRP A 150 -17.97 -10.95 24.40
CA TRP A 150 -18.01 -12.29 23.81
C TRP A 150 -16.75 -12.55 22.97
N ALA A 151 -16.38 -11.62 22.09
CA ALA A 151 -15.17 -11.72 21.26
C ALA A 151 -13.89 -11.88 22.09
N LEU A 152 -13.79 -11.18 23.23
CA LEU A 152 -12.65 -11.33 24.14
C LEU A 152 -12.59 -12.68 24.87
N SER A 153 -13.76 -13.29 25.12
CA SER A 153 -13.83 -14.61 25.75
C SER A 153 -13.69 -15.76 24.73
N HIS A 154 -13.87 -15.48 23.43
CA HIS A 154 -13.86 -16.46 22.35
C HIS A 154 -12.97 -16.02 21.17
N PRO A 155 -11.66 -15.80 21.38
CA PRO A 155 -10.78 -15.28 20.33
C PRO A 155 -10.65 -16.22 19.12
N GLU A 156 -10.70 -17.54 19.34
CA GLU A 156 -10.63 -18.55 18.27
C GLU A 156 -11.87 -18.52 17.37
N ASP A 157 -13.06 -18.36 17.95
CA ASP A 157 -14.31 -18.28 17.19
C ASP A 157 -14.37 -17.00 16.34
N VAL A 158 -13.83 -15.89 16.85
CA VAL A 158 -13.71 -14.62 16.10
C VAL A 158 -12.79 -14.77 14.90
N LEU A 159 -11.64 -15.41 15.08
CA LEU A 159 -10.70 -15.68 13.96
C LEU A 159 -11.35 -16.56 12.90
N LYS A 160 -12.04 -17.63 13.34
CA LYS A 160 -12.75 -18.51 12.42
C LYS A 160 -13.85 -17.77 11.65
N GLN A 161 -14.60 -16.90 12.31
CA GLN A 161 -15.62 -16.08 11.65
C GLN A 161 -14.99 -15.14 10.61
N GLN A 162 -13.86 -14.49 10.93
CA GLN A 162 -13.14 -13.64 9.99
C GLN A 162 -12.64 -14.42 8.76
N GLU A 163 -12.09 -15.63 8.96
CA GLU A 163 -11.67 -16.50 7.87
C GLU A 163 -12.84 -16.94 6.98
N GLU A 164 -14.00 -17.23 7.58
CA GLU A 164 -15.24 -17.58 6.87
C GLU A 164 -15.80 -16.39 6.08
N GLU A 165 -15.82 -15.19 6.66
CA GLU A 165 -16.23 -13.95 6.00
C GLU A 165 -15.28 -13.60 4.84
N GLU A 166 -13.96 -13.74 5.02
CA GLU A 166 -12.98 -13.52 3.96
C GLU A 166 -13.14 -14.56 2.83
N ARG A 167 -13.42 -15.82 3.18
CA ARG A 167 -13.70 -16.87 2.19
C ARG A 167 -14.97 -16.56 1.41
N GLN A 168 -16.06 -16.17 2.08
CA GLN A 168 -17.30 -15.75 1.42
C GLN A 168 -17.07 -14.56 0.50
N TRP A 169 -16.31 -13.56 0.96
CA TRP A 169 -15.99 -12.40 0.13
C TRP A 169 -15.18 -12.79 -1.11
N LYS A 170 -14.18 -13.68 -0.97
CA LYS A 170 -13.43 -14.22 -2.12
C LYS A 170 -14.33 -15.00 -3.09
N GLU A 171 -15.26 -15.79 -2.57
CA GLU A 171 -16.23 -16.53 -3.39
C GLU A 171 -17.19 -15.59 -4.13
N GLU A 172 -17.69 -14.54 -3.47
CA GLU A 172 -18.53 -13.51 -4.08
C GLU A 172 -17.76 -12.68 -5.12
N GLU A 173 -16.50 -12.33 -4.84
CA GLU A 173 -15.62 -11.64 -5.78
C GLU A 173 -15.37 -12.50 -7.02
N MET A 174 -15.03 -13.79 -6.85
CA MET A 174 -14.89 -14.73 -7.97
C MET A 174 -16.21 -14.92 -8.74
N ALA A 175 -17.35 -14.99 -8.06
CA ALA A 175 -18.66 -15.12 -8.71
C ALA A 175 -19.02 -13.85 -9.52
N LEU A 176 -18.69 -12.67 -9.00
CA LEU A 176 -18.82 -11.40 -9.73
C LEU A 176 -17.87 -11.31 -10.92
N GLU A 177 -16.68 -11.90 -10.83
CA GLU A 177 -15.73 -11.96 -11.94
C GLU A 177 -16.24 -12.77 -13.15
N ASP A 178 -17.17 -13.72 -12.95
CA ASP A 178 -17.67 -14.63 -14.00
C ASP A 178 -18.94 -14.14 -14.72
N VAL A 179 -19.75 -13.27 -14.11
CA VAL A 179 -21.10 -12.95 -14.60
C VAL A 179 -21.13 -11.90 -15.73
N ASP A 180 -20.13 -11.02 -15.82
CA ASP A 180 -20.25 -9.81 -16.65
C ASP A 180 -19.78 -9.93 -18.11
N GLY A 181 -19.26 -11.09 -18.56
CA GLY A 181 -19.03 -11.38 -19.99
C GLY A 181 -18.15 -10.38 -20.77
N LEU A 182 -17.53 -9.40 -20.10
CA LEU A 182 -16.62 -8.40 -20.67
C LEU A 182 -15.15 -8.87 -20.69
N ASN A 183 -14.93 -10.12 -20.27
CA ASN A 183 -13.62 -10.76 -20.10
C ASN A 183 -12.96 -11.21 -21.42
N ASP A 184 -13.63 -11.09 -22.56
CA ASP A 184 -13.11 -11.60 -23.84
C ASP A 184 -12.05 -10.72 -24.51
N TYR A 185 -11.81 -9.50 -24.00
CA TYR A 185 -11.02 -8.51 -24.72
C TYR A 185 -9.66 -8.13 -24.11
N GLY A 186 -9.26 -8.71 -22.98
CA GLY A 186 -7.96 -8.41 -22.36
C GLY A 186 -7.85 -7.01 -21.72
N GLN A 187 -6.65 -6.65 -21.23
CA GLN A 187 -6.41 -5.37 -20.55
C GLN A 187 -6.52 -4.20 -21.56
N PRO A 188 -7.37 -3.18 -21.29
CA PRO A 188 -7.47 -2.03 -22.17
C PRO A 188 -6.20 -1.19 -22.13
N CYS A 189 -5.88 -0.55 -23.26
CA CYS A 189 -4.78 0.40 -23.36
C CYS A 189 -5.07 1.62 -22.48
N MET A 190 -4.25 1.83 -21.44
CA MET A 190 -4.42 2.98 -20.54
C MET A 190 -4.32 4.32 -21.27
N ASP A 191 -3.45 4.41 -22.27
CA ASP A 191 -3.32 5.60 -23.09
C ASP A 191 -4.55 5.80 -23.98
N TYR A 192 -5.19 4.74 -24.45
CA TYR A 192 -6.41 4.85 -25.25
C TYR A 192 -7.60 5.26 -24.40
N LEU A 193 -7.70 4.71 -23.18
CA LEU A 193 -8.68 5.14 -22.17
C LEU A 193 -8.53 6.60 -21.80
N GLN A 194 -7.38 7.23 -22.07
CA GLN A 194 -7.07 8.62 -21.74
C GLN A 194 -6.97 9.52 -22.98
N GLY A 195 -7.34 9.00 -24.17
CA GLY A 195 -7.26 9.74 -25.44
C GLY A 195 -5.82 10.07 -25.89
N ARG A 196 -4.81 9.40 -25.34
CA ARG A 196 -3.37 9.60 -25.60
C ARG A 196 -2.75 8.55 -26.51
N CYS A 197 -3.43 7.42 -26.76
CA CYS A 197 -2.88 6.37 -27.61
C CYS A 197 -2.87 6.81 -29.07
N PHE A 198 -1.69 6.87 -29.67
CA PHE A 198 -1.48 7.20 -31.08
C PHE A 198 -1.37 5.96 -31.98
N TRP A 199 -1.32 4.76 -31.41
CA TRP A 199 -1.17 3.50 -32.14
C TRP A 199 -2.46 3.03 -32.81
N GLY A 200 -3.63 3.56 -32.42
CA GLY A 200 -4.93 3.19 -33.02
C GLY A 200 -5.14 1.68 -33.06
N ASP A 201 -5.59 1.14 -34.18
CA ASP A 201 -5.80 -0.30 -34.37
C ASP A 201 -4.50 -1.14 -34.33
N ALA A 202 -3.33 -0.50 -34.43
CA ALA A 202 -2.04 -1.16 -34.29
C ALA A 202 -1.56 -1.24 -32.83
N CYS A 203 -2.35 -0.78 -31.86
CA CYS A 203 -1.99 -0.90 -30.45
C CYS A 203 -2.03 -2.37 -30.00
N ARG A 204 -0.97 -2.80 -29.32
CA ARG A 204 -0.88 -4.14 -28.72
C ARG A 204 -1.92 -4.37 -27.61
N LEU A 205 -2.40 -3.29 -27.00
CA LEU A 205 -3.36 -3.31 -25.90
C LEU A 205 -4.77 -3.05 -26.42
N TYR A 206 -5.78 -3.64 -25.77
CA TYR A 206 -7.15 -3.59 -26.26
C TYR A 206 -7.73 -2.17 -26.26
N HIS A 207 -8.44 -1.81 -27.32
CA HIS A 207 -9.13 -0.54 -27.47
C HIS A 207 -10.64 -0.75 -27.33
N PRO A 208 -11.20 -0.66 -26.11
CA PRO A 208 -12.63 -0.88 -25.89
C PRO A 208 -13.49 0.11 -26.69
N PRO A 209 -14.52 -0.39 -27.39
CA PRO A 209 -15.52 0.46 -28.02
C PRO A 209 -16.24 1.29 -26.95
N GLY A 210 -16.27 2.61 -27.13
CA GLY A 210 -16.99 3.55 -26.28
C GLY A 210 -16.19 4.22 -25.17
N GLU A 211 -14.89 3.97 -25.04
CA GLU A 211 -14.00 4.74 -24.15
C GLU A 211 -13.37 5.93 -24.89
N GLU A 212 -12.63 6.79 -24.19
CA GLU A 212 -12.15 8.10 -24.67
C GLU A 212 -11.57 8.09 -26.10
N GLY A 213 -10.76 7.09 -26.46
CA GLY A 213 -10.20 6.98 -27.81
C GLY A 213 -11.21 6.75 -28.95
N SER A 214 -12.47 6.44 -28.63
CA SER A 214 -13.59 6.29 -29.58
C SER A 214 -14.67 7.38 -29.46
N LEU A 215 -14.45 8.38 -28.59
CA LEU A 215 -15.39 9.48 -28.41
C LEU A 215 -15.14 10.61 -29.41
N PRO A 216 -16.18 11.33 -29.86
CA PRO A 216 -16.03 12.57 -30.60
C PRO A 216 -15.16 13.58 -29.84
N HIS A 217 -14.41 14.43 -30.55
CA HIS A 217 -13.55 15.47 -29.94
C HIS A 217 -14.27 16.45 -29.00
N GLU A 218 -15.59 16.53 -29.09
CA GLU A 218 -16.44 17.38 -28.24
C GLU A 218 -16.66 16.80 -26.83
N CYS A 219 -16.35 15.52 -26.62
CA CYS A 219 -16.51 14.84 -25.33
C CYS A 219 -15.39 15.21 -24.36
N ARG A 220 -15.73 15.31 -23.06
CA ARG A 220 -14.75 15.67 -22.03
C ARG A 220 -13.96 14.44 -21.62
N LEU A 221 -12.75 14.69 -21.12
CA LEU A 221 -11.92 13.66 -20.50
C LEU A 221 -12.73 12.92 -19.42
N GLY A 222 -12.74 11.61 -19.52
CA GLY A 222 -13.42 10.66 -18.66
C GLY A 222 -14.83 10.26 -19.09
N ASP A 223 -15.48 11.00 -20.01
CA ASP A 223 -16.79 10.63 -20.53
C ASP A 223 -16.73 9.22 -21.15
N TRP A 224 -17.86 8.52 -21.20
CA TRP A 224 -17.89 7.14 -21.70
C TRP A 224 -19.20 6.86 -22.44
N LYS A 225 -19.11 6.14 -23.55
CA LYS A 225 -20.23 5.72 -24.37
C LYS A 225 -20.69 4.35 -23.93
N CYS A 226 -21.97 4.23 -23.61
CA CYS A 226 -22.57 2.97 -23.23
C CYS A 226 -22.48 1.94 -24.36
N PHE A 227 -21.88 0.78 -24.09
CA PHE A 227 -21.75 -0.30 -25.07
C PHE A 227 -23.10 -0.83 -25.57
N ALA A 228 -24.13 -0.79 -24.71
CA ALA A 228 -25.43 -1.39 -25.02
C ALA A 228 -26.35 -0.46 -25.82
N CYS A 229 -26.37 0.84 -25.52
CA CYS A 229 -27.30 1.78 -26.15
C CYS A 229 -26.63 2.94 -26.88
N GLY A 230 -25.30 3.02 -26.86
CA GLY A 230 -24.52 4.05 -27.56
C GLY A 230 -24.61 5.46 -26.97
N ALA A 231 -25.33 5.66 -25.85
CA ALA A 231 -25.45 6.96 -25.20
C ALA A 231 -24.12 7.38 -24.55
N ILE A 232 -23.69 8.62 -24.77
CA ILE A 232 -22.51 9.20 -24.15
C ILE A 232 -22.89 9.71 -22.75
N ASN A 233 -22.22 9.19 -21.74
CA ASN A 233 -22.44 9.47 -20.33
C ASN A 233 -21.26 10.25 -19.78
N ARG A 234 -21.51 11.04 -18.73
CA ARG A 234 -20.46 11.85 -18.11
C ARG A 234 -19.51 10.99 -17.29
N HIS A 235 -18.25 11.41 -17.18
CA HIS A 235 -17.20 10.65 -16.48
C HIS A 235 -17.53 10.15 -15.07
N PHE A 236 -18.33 10.90 -14.31
CA PHE A 236 -18.73 10.56 -12.95
C PHE A 236 -19.95 9.63 -12.87
N GLN A 237 -20.67 9.43 -13.98
CA GLN A 237 -21.84 8.56 -14.01
C GLN A 237 -21.38 7.11 -14.09
N ARG A 238 -21.59 6.35 -13.01
CA ARG A 238 -21.38 4.89 -13.02
C ARG A 238 -22.44 4.14 -13.81
N ARG A 239 -23.62 4.72 -14.01
CA ARG A 239 -24.74 4.12 -14.74
C ARG A 239 -25.07 4.93 -15.97
N CYS A 240 -25.40 4.25 -17.05
CA CYS A 240 -25.86 4.89 -18.26
C CYS A 240 -27.15 5.67 -17.99
N SER A 241 -27.16 6.93 -18.38
CA SER A 241 -28.30 7.83 -18.29
C SER A 241 -29.55 7.33 -19.04
N ASN A 242 -29.36 6.48 -20.05
CA ASN A 242 -30.44 5.99 -20.90
C ASN A 242 -30.91 4.57 -20.53
N CYS A 243 -29.98 3.62 -20.31
CA CYS A 243 -30.35 2.21 -20.09
C CYS A 243 -29.98 1.67 -18.70
N VAL A 244 -29.51 2.53 -17.78
CA VAL A 244 -29.18 2.20 -16.37
C VAL A 244 -28.04 1.19 -16.18
N ARG A 245 -27.53 0.59 -17.26
CA ARG A 245 -26.38 -0.33 -17.22
C ARG A 245 -25.13 0.35 -16.69
N GLU A 246 -24.32 -0.39 -15.96
CA GLU A 246 -23.11 0.14 -15.36
C GLU A 246 -22.01 0.37 -16.39
N ARG A 247 -21.10 1.29 -16.07
CA ARG A 247 -19.88 1.53 -16.83
C ARG A 247 -19.04 0.25 -16.80
N PRO A 248 -18.50 -0.20 -17.95
CA PRO A 248 -17.51 -1.27 -17.99
C PRO A 248 -16.41 -1.12 -16.92
N GLN A 249 -16.19 -2.16 -16.13
CA GLN A 249 -15.03 -2.26 -15.25
C GLN A 249 -14.01 -3.22 -15.87
N TYR A 250 -12.77 -2.78 -16.02
CA TYR A 250 -11.70 -3.60 -16.61
C TYR A 250 -10.78 -4.17 -15.51
N LYS A 251 -10.34 -5.42 -15.64
CA LYS A 251 -9.41 -6.06 -14.69
C LYS A 251 -8.07 -5.32 -14.66
N LYS A 252 -7.46 -5.22 -13.46
CA LYS A 252 -6.15 -4.58 -13.22
C LYS A 252 -4.93 -5.45 -13.56
N GLY A 253 -5.13 -6.67 -14.06
CA GLY A 253 -4.03 -7.59 -14.34
C GLY A 253 -4.13 -8.21 -15.72
N ARG A 254 -3.08 -8.01 -16.53
CA ARG A 254 -2.88 -8.76 -17.77
C ARG A 254 -2.24 -10.12 -17.44
N LYS A 255 -2.82 -11.19 -17.99
CA LYS A 255 -2.10 -12.46 -18.12
C LYS A 255 -1.04 -12.27 -19.22
N PRO A 256 0.27 -12.41 -18.94
CA PRO A 256 1.29 -12.30 -19.97
C PRO A 256 1.03 -13.35 -21.05
N ASN A 257 1.21 -12.98 -22.32
CA ASN A 257 1.13 -13.97 -23.39
C ASN A 257 2.36 -14.90 -23.32
N ALA A 258 2.33 -16.03 -24.04
CA ALA A 258 3.41 -17.03 -23.98
C ALA A 258 4.80 -16.42 -24.31
N GLU A 259 4.84 -15.46 -25.23
CA GLU A 259 6.04 -14.73 -25.62
C GLU A 259 6.56 -13.80 -24.50
N GLU A 260 5.69 -13.10 -23.79
CA GLU A 260 6.06 -12.26 -22.65
C GLU A 260 6.44 -13.06 -21.43
N ALA A 261 5.77 -14.18 -21.19
CA ALA A 261 6.17 -15.12 -20.16
C ALA A 261 7.59 -15.65 -20.45
N ALA A 262 7.92 -15.93 -21.71
CA ALA A 262 9.25 -16.32 -22.13
C ALA A 262 10.28 -15.18 -22.00
N LEU A 263 9.90 -13.93 -22.31
CA LEU A 263 10.78 -12.76 -22.16
C LEU A 263 10.98 -12.31 -20.69
N SER A 264 10.07 -12.68 -19.79
CA SER A 264 10.13 -12.36 -18.36
C SER A 264 10.67 -13.52 -17.50
N SER A 265 10.80 -14.72 -18.07
CA SER A 265 11.45 -15.84 -17.42
C SER A 265 12.95 -15.80 -17.69
N PRO A 266 13.80 -15.67 -16.65
CA PRO A 266 15.25 -15.63 -16.85
C PRO A 266 15.76 -16.94 -17.45
N ASP A 267 16.73 -16.82 -18.37
CA ASP A 267 17.37 -17.95 -19.03
C ASP A 267 17.93 -18.95 -17.99
N PRO A 268 17.63 -20.26 -18.08
CA PRO A 268 18.13 -21.25 -17.12
C PRO A 268 19.65 -21.23 -16.93
N ALA A 269 20.42 -20.92 -17.98
CA ALA A 269 21.88 -20.77 -17.90
C ALA A 269 22.28 -19.54 -17.06
N VAL A 270 21.55 -18.44 -17.21
CA VAL A 270 21.75 -17.22 -16.41
C VAL A 270 21.35 -17.44 -14.96
N VAL A 271 20.23 -18.14 -14.72
CA VAL A 271 19.80 -18.53 -13.36
C VAL A 271 20.86 -19.41 -12.69
N ALA A 272 21.43 -20.38 -13.40
CA ALA A 272 22.49 -21.24 -12.89
C ALA A 272 23.76 -20.45 -12.52
N VAL A 273 24.14 -19.49 -13.37
CA VAL A 273 25.29 -18.60 -13.11
C VAL A 273 25.03 -17.67 -11.93
N MET A 274 23.84 -17.07 -11.83
CA MET A 274 23.46 -16.23 -10.69
C MET A 274 23.45 -17.04 -9.38
N ARG A 275 22.88 -18.26 -9.38
CA ARG A 275 22.91 -19.16 -8.22
C ARG A 275 24.33 -19.55 -7.82
N HIS A 276 25.19 -19.84 -8.78
CA HIS A 276 26.61 -20.11 -8.52
C HIS A 276 27.33 -18.88 -7.96
N GLN A 277 27.00 -17.70 -8.47
CA GLN A 277 27.61 -16.42 -8.09
C GLN A 277 27.20 -15.94 -6.70
N PHE A 278 25.92 -16.08 -6.34
CA PHE A 278 25.36 -15.51 -5.11
C PHE A 278 25.05 -16.57 -4.05
N GLY A 279 25.06 -17.86 -4.40
CA GLY A 279 24.66 -18.96 -3.52
C GLY A 279 23.15 -19.05 -3.30
N TYR A 280 22.35 -18.29 -4.05
CA TYR A 280 20.87 -18.32 -4.10
C TYR A 280 20.38 -17.65 -5.40
N ASP A 281 19.10 -17.84 -5.74
CA ASP A 281 18.47 -17.11 -6.85
C ASP A 281 17.84 -15.80 -6.36
N PRO A 282 18.33 -14.61 -6.76
CA PRO A 282 17.77 -13.34 -6.32
C PRO A 282 16.37 -13.07 -6.88
N ASN A 283 15.92 -13.80 -7.91
CA ASN A 283 14.58 -13.66 -8.48
C ASN A 283 13.53 -14.51 -7.75
N ILE A 284 13.95 -15.40 -6.85
CA ILE A 284 13.07 -16.25 -6.03
C ILE A 284 13.14 -15.76 -4.59
N THR A 285 12.05 -15.16 -4.12
CA THR A 285 12.02 -14.50 -2.81
C THR A 285 12.27 -15.49 -1.67
N GLU A 286 11.77 -16.71 -1.80
CA GLU A 286 11.91 -17.79 -0.84
C GLU A 286 13.38 -18.23 -0.68
N ASP A 287 14.10 -18.38 -1.80
CA ASP A 287 15.52 -18.74 -1.83
C ASP A 287 16.38 -17.66 -1.16
N ALA A 288 16.11 -16.38 -1.46
CA ALA A 288 16.78 -15.25 -0.83
C ALA A 288 16.56 -15.22 0.69
N VAL A 289 15.31 -15.38 1.13
CA VAL A 289 14.97 -15.41 2.56
C VAL A 289 15.64 -16.59 3.28
N ALA A 290 15.65 -17.78 2.66
CA ALA A 290 16.31 -18.96 3.21
C ALA A 290 17.83 -18.76 3.35
N HIS A 291 18.48 -18.21 2.32
CA HIS A 291 19.90 -17.91 2.31
C HIS A 291 20.28 -16.94 3.45
N TRP A 292 19.57 -15.81 3.56
CA TRP A 292 19.87 -14.82 4.59
C TRP A 292 19.56 -15.34 5.99
N LYS A 293 18.50 -16.13 6.20
CA LYS A 293 18.22 -16.79 7.48
C LYS A 293 19.35 -17.73 7.90
N ALA A 294 19.87 -18.54 6.96
CA ALA A 294 21.00 -19.42 7.21
C ALA A 294 22.30 -18.65 7.49
N ARG A 295 22.51 -17.50 6.84
CA ARG A 295 23.68 -16.64 7.13
C ARG A 295 23.58 -16.00 8.51
N TRP A 296 22.42 -15.47 8.87
CA TRP A 296 22.19 -14.78 10.15
C TRP A 296 22.12 -15.73 11.35
N SER A 297 21.95 -17.04 11.14
CA SER A 297 22.00 -18.00 12.25
C SER A 297 23.41 -18.24 12.79
N VAL A 298 24.45 -17.94 11.99
CA VAL A 298 25.86 -18.21 12.32
C VAL A 298 26.76 -16.96 12.26
N CYS A 299 26.27 -15.84 11.74
CA CYS A 299 27.01 -14.59 11.56
C CYS A 299 26.23 -13.42 12.17
N SER A 300 26.90 -12.57 12.97
CA SER A 300 26.29 -11.33 13.47
C SER A 300 26.31 -10.24 12.41
N LEU A 301 25.44 -9.24 12.53
CA LEU A 301 25.40 -8.08 11.62
C LEU A 301 26.74 -7.31 11.60
N GLU A 302 27.39 -7.16 12.74
CA GLU A 302 28.68 -6.47 12.85
C GLU A 302 29.76 -7.22 12.08
N THR A 303 29.86 -8.53 12.26
CA THR A 303 30.82 -9.37 11.53
C THR A 303 30.55 -9.34 10.02
N TYR A 304 29.29 -9.39 9.59
CA TYR A 304 28.93 -9.26 8.19
C TYR A 304 29.35 -7.91 7.59
N LEU A 305 29.16 -6.80 8.32
CA LEU A 305 29.56 -5.47 7.85
C LEU A 305 31.08 -5.32 7.76
N GLU A 306 31.83 -5.95 8.67
CA GLU A 306 33.30 -5.99 8.63
C GLU A 306 33.81 -6.80 7.43
N GLU A 307 33.25 -7.99 7.20
CA GLU A 307 33.52 -8.79 6.00
C GLU A 307 33.21 -8.01 4.72
N ARG A 308 32.09 -7.28 4.68
CA ARG A 308 31.71 -6.42 3.55
C ARG A 308 32.70 -5.30 3.29
N ARG A 309 33.22 -4.64 4.34
CA ARG A 309 34.24 -3.59 4.22
C ARG A 309 35.56 -4.15 3.71
N ALA A 310 35.98 -5.30 4.24
CA ALA A 310 37.18 -6.01 3.80
C ALA A 310 37.08 -6.41 2.32
N ALA A 311 35.94 -6.99 1.91
CA ALA A 311 35.67 -7.39 0.53
C ALA A 311 35.69 -6.19 -0.42
N TYR A 312 35.04 -5.09 -0.04
CA TYR A 312 35.01 -3.87 -0.84
C TYR A 312 36.41 -3.29 -1.05
N ARG A 313 37.25 -3.30 -0.01
CA ARG A 313 38.60 -2.73 -0.09
C ARG A 313 39.53 -3.57 -0.97
N VAL A 314 39.58 -4.88 -0.73
CA VAL A 314 40.57 -5.74 -1.40
C VAL A 314 40.12 -6.16 -2.78
N ARG A 315 38.84 -6.52 -2.94
CA ARG A 315 38.32 -7.11 -4.18
C ARG A 315 37.77 -6.07 -5.13
N ILE A 316 36.92 -5.16 -4.63
CA ILE A 316 36.30 -4.13 -5.48
C ILE A 316 37.30 -3.03 -5.81
N LEU A 317 38.04 -2.53 -4.81
CA LEU A 317 39.05 -1.48 -5.05
C LEU A 317 40.44 -2.00 -5.41
N GLY A 318 40.66 -3.33 -5.45
CA GLY A 318 41.93 -3.94 -5.83
C GLY A 318 43.11 -3.59 -4.91
N LYS A 319 42.84 -3.23 -3.64
CA LYS A 319 43.90 -2.84 -2.70
C LYS A 319 44.57 -4.06 -2.08
N PRO A 320 45.88 -4.00 -1.75
CA PRO A 320 46.53 -5.08 -1.04
C PRO A 320 45.88 -5.32 0.32
N PRO A 321 45.73 -6.59 0.77
CA PRO A 321 45.15 -6.92 2.06
C PRO A 321 46.03 -6.39 3.20
N ALA A 322 45.40 -5.86 4.23
CA ALA A 322 46.05 -5.29 5.41
C ALA A 322 45.70 -6.03 6.72
N SER A 323 44.91 -7.09 6.64
CA SER A 323 44.51 -7.93 7.79
C SER A 323 44.26 -9.37 7.36
N ASP A 324 44.31 -10.29 8.32
CA ASP A 324 43.97 -11.71 8.10
C ASP A 324 42.55 -11.89 7.56
N LEU A 325 41.61 -11.04 7.99
CA LEU A 325 40.25 -11.02 7.45
C LEU A 325 40.24 -10.64 5.96
N GLU A 326 40.99 -9.62 5.59
CA GLU A 326 41.15 -9.15 4.21
C GLU A 326 41.86 -10.18 3.32
N GLU A 327 42.83 -10.91 3.85
CA GLU A 327 43.53 -12.00 3.16
C GLU A 327 42.64 -13.24 2.95
N ARG A 328 41.84 -13.60 3.96
CA ARG A 328 40.81 -14.64 3.82
C ARG A 328 39.72 -14.22 2.82
N VAL A 329 39.28 -12.97 2.86
CA VAL A 329 38.22 -12.48 1.98
C VAL A 329 38.71 -12.34 0.54
N GLN A 330 39.99 -12.03 0.33
CA GLN A 330 40.61 -12.01 -1.00
C GLN A 330 40.46 -13.34 -1.75
N THR A 331 40.45 -14.45 -1.02
CA THR A 331 40.40 -15.82 -1.57
C THR A 331 39.02 -16.47 -1.49
N GLN A 332 38.07 -15.89 -0.75
CA GLN A 332 36.71 -16.40 -0.64
C GLN A 332 35.87 -16.11 -1.90
N LYS A 333 35.38 -17.18 -2.55
CA LYS A 333 34.52 -17.15 -3.74
C LYS A 333 33.09 -16.64 -3.52
N ASN A 334 32.74 -16.16 -2.33
CA ASN A 334 31.36 -15.77 -1.96
C ASN A 334 30.85 -14.45 -2.59
N TYR A 335 31.68 -13.80 -3.41
CA TYR A 335 31.41 -12.59 -4.21
C TYR A 335 32.28 -12.72 -5.50
N PRO A 336 31.95 -12.10 -6.63
CA PRO A 336 32.43 -12.57 -7.93
C PRO A 336 33.81 -12.00 -8.31
N ASP A 337 34.80 -12.88 -8.35
CA ASP A 337 35.68 -12.92 -9.51
C ASP A 337 34.95 -13.80 -10.52
N VAL A 338 34.71 -13.28 -11.72
CA VAL A 338 34.16 -14.05 -12.82
C VAL A 338 35.28 -14.97 -13.27
N ASP A 339 35.46 -16.10 -12.59
CA ASP A 339 36.22 -17.22 -13.12
C ASP A 339 35.23 -18.05 -13.95
N VAL A 340 34.87 -17.51 -15.12
CA VAL A 340 34.32 -18.34 -16.19
C VAL A 340 35.50 -19.16 -16.68
N GLY A 341 35.77 -20.27 -15.99
CA GLY A 341 36.68 -21.28 -16.49
C GLY A 341 36.27 -21.66 -17.91
N PRO A 342 37.22 -22.01 -18.79
CA PRO A 342 36.89 -22.47 -20.12
C PRO A 342 35.94 -23.68 -19.99
N ALA A 343 34.95 -23.75 -20.87
CA ALA A 343 34.08 -24.92 -20.95
C ALA A 343 34.92 -26.20 -21.06
N ASP A 344 34.49 -27.29 -20.40
CA ASP A 344 35.21 -28.56 -20.28
C ASP A 344 35.60 -29.22 -21.63
N ASP A 345 35.19 -28.64 -22.77
CA ASP A 345 35.41 -29.15 -24.13
C ASP A 345 36.24 -28.21 -25.06
N ALA A 346 37.07 -27.31 -24.53
CA ALA A 346 37.92 -26.45 -25.37
C ALA A 346 39.27 -27.13 -25.72
N PRO A 347 39.63 -27.27 -27.02
CA PRO A 347 40.90 -27.88 -27.42
C PRO A 347 42.10 -26.97 -27.06
N GLU A 348 43.16 -27.59 -26.53
CA GLU A 348 44.41 -26.93 -26.13
C GLU A 348 45.04 -26.15 -27.30
N TYR A 349 45.18 -24.83 -27.15
CA TYR A 349 46.02 -24.01 -28.02
C TYR A 349 47.11 -23.30 -27.21
N GLU A 350 48.33 -23.47 -27.69
CA GLU A 350 49.58 -23.02 -27.09
C GLU A 350 49.65 -21.50 -26.84
N HIS A 351 50.31 -21.17 -25.73
CA HIS A 351 50.62 -19.83 -25.26
C HIS A 351 51.27 -18.92 -26.31
N THR A 352 50.62 -17.78 -26.58
CA THR A 352 51.32 -16.57 -27.05
C THR A 352 50.96 -15.38 -26.16
N GLN A 353 51.99 -14.80 -25.55
CA GLN A 353 51.92 -13.59 -24.75
C GLN A 353 51.69 -12.37 -25.65
N GLY A 354 50.62 -11.60 -25.41
CA GLY A 354 50.45 -10.27 -26.00
C GLY A 354 48.99 -9.85 -26.20
N ARG A 355 48.57 -8.82 -25.43
CA ARG A 355 47.22 -8.27 -25.26
C ARG A 355 46.30 -9.11 -24.38
N ALA A 356 45.91 -8.54 -23.24
CA ALA A 356 44.81 -9.05 -22.42
C ALA A 356 43.55 -9.11 -23.30
N SER A 357 43.21 -10.31 -23.77
CA SER A 357 41.91 -10.65 -24.31
C SER A 357 40.90 -10.39 -23.20
N ALA A 358 40.04 -9.39 -23.36
CA ALA A 358 38.94 -9.17 -22.43
C ALA A 358 37.98 -10.36 -22.55
N PHE A 359 38.00 -11.25 -21.56
CA PHE A 359 36.98 -12.29 -21.41
C PHE A 359 35.63 -11.58 -21.26
N SER A 360 34.63 -11.98 -22.06
CA SER A 360 33.28 -11.41 -21.95
C SER A 360 32.71 -11.72 -20.56
N LEU A 361 32.02 -10.75 -19.99
CA LEU A 361 31.34 -10.88 -18.69
C LEU A 361 30.06 -11.70 -18.79
N VAL A 362 29.64 -12.07 -20.01
CA VAL A 362 28.41 -12.81 -20.30
C VAL A 362 28.77 -14.22 -20.78
N PRO A 363 28.14 -15.28 -20.24
CA PRO A 363 28.35 -16.64 -20.71
C PRO A 363 28.04 -16.81 -22.20
N SER A 364 28.84 -17.62 -22.88
CA SER A 364 28.61 -17.96 -24.29
C SER A 364 27.24 -18.61 -24.50
N GLY A 365 26.50 -18.14 -25.52
CA GLY A 365 25.16 -18.64 -25.82
C GLY A 365 24.01 -17.98 -25.04
N THR A 366 24.29 -17.03 -24.15
CA THR A 366 23.24 -16.29 -23.42
C THR A 366 22.40 -15.44 -24.37
N HIS A 367 21.07 -15.54 -24.27
CA HIS A 367 20.18 -14.71 -25.09
C HIS A 367 20.40 -13.20 -24.81
N PRO A 368 20.38 -12.30 -25.83
CA PRO A 368 20.70 -10.88 -25.64
C PRO A 368 19.86 -10.16 -24.57
N VAL A 369 18.58 -10.48 -24.43
CA VAL A 369 17.70 -9.92 -23.39
C VAL A 369 18.17 -10.32 -21.99
N SER A 370 18.57 -11.58 -21.82
CA SER A 370 19.06 -12.14 -20.56
C SER A 370 20.46 -11.59 -20.21
N ALA A 371 21.30 -11.35 -21.22
CA ALA A 371 22.60 -10.70 -21.06
C ALA A 371 22.46 -9.26 -20.55
N VAL A 372 21.46 -8.51 -21.04
CA VAL A 372 21.14 -7.15 -20.55
C VAL A 372 20.74 -7.18 -19.08
N ALA A 373 19.87 -8.12 -18.67
CA ALA A 373 19.44 -8.25 -17.28
C ALA A 373 20.62 -8.59 -16.34
N LEU A 374 21.47 -9.54 -16.73
CA LEU A 374 22.64 -9.95 -15.97
C LEU A 374 23.62 -8.79 -15.75
N LEU A 375 23.95 -8.04 -16.81
CA LEU A 375 24.88 -6.92 -16.73
C LEU A 375 24.31 -5.74 -15.94
N ALA A 376 23.02 -5.44 -16.09
CA ALA A 376 22.36 -4.38 -15.32
C ALA A 376 22.36 -4.68 -13.82
N GLN A 377 22.02 -5.91 -13.43
CA GLN A 377 22.07 -6.33 -12.03
C GLN A 377 23.50 -6.32 -11.48
N THR A 378 24.46 -6.78 -12.28
CA THR A 378 25.90 -6.73 -11.93
C THR A 378 26.37 -5.30 -11.63
N ILE A 379 25.94 -4.31 -12.42
CA ILE A 379 26.29 -2.90 -12.21
C ILE A 379 25.66 -2.34 -10.92
N VAL A 380 24.38 -2.66 -10.67
CA VAL A 380 23.65 -2.18 -9.47
C VAL A 380 24.30 -2.71 -8.19
N GLU A 381 24.67 -3.99 -8.17
CA GLU A 381 25.18 -4.64 -6.96
C GLU A 381 26.66 -4.35 -6.69
N ARG A 382 27.47 -4.19 -7.74
CA ARG A 382 28.91 -3.89 -7.61
C ARG A 382 29.19 -2.39 -7.43
N GLY A 383 28.26 -1.56 -7.90
CA GLY A 383 28.31 -0.11 -7.77
C GLY A 383 29.33 0.55 -8.70
N VAL A 384 29.17 1.86 -8.90
CA VAL A 384 29.88 2.66 -9.94
C VAL A 384 31.40 2.77 -9.74
N ARG A 385 31.94 2.24 -8.64
CA ARG A 385 33.38 2.30 -8.31
C ARG A 385 34.12 1.00 -8.63
N ASP A 386 33.43 -0.01 -9.16
CA ASP A 386 34.06 -1.25 -9.59
C ASP A 386 34.85 -1.05 -10.91
N PRO A 387 36.09 -1.55 -11.00
CA PRO A 387 36.98 -1.33 -12.15
C PRO A 387 36.51 -2.01 -13.44
N THR A 388 35.60 -2.97 -13.36
CA THR A 388 34.99 -3.66 -14.52
C THR A 388 33.71 -2.99 -15.02
N VAL A 389 33.18 -1.98 -14.32
CA VAL A 389 31.99 -1.21 -14.74
C VAL A 389 32.13 -0.62 -16.15
N PRO A 390 33.28 -0.08 -16.57
CA PRO A 390 33.46 0.36 -17.96
C PRO A 390 33.25 -0.76 -18.98
N GLN A 391 33.72 -1.98 -18.67
CA GLN A 391 33.51 -3.16 -19.53
C GLN A 391 32.05 -3.63 -19.48
N ALA A 392 31.44 -3.71 -18.29
CA ALA A 392 30.04 -4.09 -18.13
C ALA A 392 29.08 -3.13 -18.86
N LEU A 393 29.33 -1.82 -18.78
CA LEU A 393 28.56 -0.81 -19.51
C LEU A 393 28.79 -0.90 -21.03
N HIS A 394 30.01 -1.23 -21.46
CA HIS A 394 30.32 -1.42 -22.87
C HIS A 394 29.58 -2.64 -23.44
N GLU A 395 29.67 -3.80 -22.79
CA GLU A 395 28.96 -5.03 -23.19
C GLU A 395 27.43 -4.84 -23.09
N LEU A 396 26.94 -4.15 -22.07
CA LEU A 396 25.51 -3.82 -21.91
C LEU A 396 25.01 -3.00 -23.11
N GLY A 397 25.78 -1.99 -23.53
CA GLY A 397 25.46 -1.19 -24.72
C GLY A 397 25.45 -2.00 -26.01
N GLN A 398 26.30 -3.03 -26.13
CA GLN A 398 26.30 -3.93 -27.29
C GLN A 398 25.06 -4.83 -27.30
N TYR A 399 24.72 -5.44 -26.16
CA TYR A 399 23.54 -6.32 -26.07
C TYR A 399 22.22 -5.54 -26.18
N ILE A 400 22.11 -4.32 -25.64
CA ILE A 400 20.94 -3.45 -25.86
C ILE A 400 20.74 -3.17 -27.35
N LYS A 401 21.82 -2.88 -28.09
CA LYS A 401 21.74 -2.70 -29.54
C LYS A 401 21.28 -3.95 -30.25
N GLN A 402 21.82 -5.12 -29.88
CA GLN A 402 21.40 -6.40 -30.46
C GLN A 402 19.92 -6.71 -30.19
N VAL A 403 19.43 -6.46 -28.98
CA VAL A 403 18.00 -6.59 -28.65
C VAL A 403 17.16 -5.66 -29.53
N ALA A 404 17.55 -4.39 -29.63
CA ALA A 404 16.84 -3.41 -30.44
C ALA A 404 16.82 -3.75 -31.95
N THR A 405 17.87 -4.39 -32.47
CA THR A 405 17.92 -4.82 -33.88
C THR A 405 17.24 -6.15 -34.15
N SER A 406 17.04 -6.99 -33.13
CA SER A 406 16.41 -8.32 -33.27
C SER A 406 14.88 -8.28 -33.10
N SER A 407 14.32 -7.13 -32.69
CA SER A 407 12.88 -6.89 -32.52
C SER A 407 12.22 -6.21 -33.74
N ASN A 408 12.96 -6.07 -34.84
CA ASN A 408 12.49 -5.75 -36.20
C ASN A 408 12.66 -6.97 -37.08
#